data_AF-A0A520I547-F1
#
_entry.id   AF-A0A520I547-F1
#
_cell.length_a   1.000
_cell.length_b   1.000
_cell.length_c   1.000
_cell.angle_alpha   90.00
_cell.angle_beta   90.00
_cell.angle_gamma   90.00
#
_symmetry.space_group_name_H-M   'P 1'
#
loop_
_entity.id
_entity.type
_entity.pdbx_description
1 polymer ?
#
loop_
_entity_poly.entity_id
_entity_poly.type
_entity_poly.pdbx_seq_one_letter_code
_entity_poly.pdbx_strand_id
1 'polypeptide(L)'
;ALVVCITEGIPVADMVKVKNVLQGSSTRLIGPNCPGVITADECKVGIMPGFIFKKGRIGIVSKSGTLTYEAADQVAKAGLGISTAIGIGGDPIIGTTTKEAVELFMNDPETDAIVMIGEIGGGMEAEAANYIKSTGNKKPVVGFIAGQTAPPGRRMGHAGAIVGGEDDTAAAKMKIMAACGIHVVDSPADIGKTMAEAIRK
;
A
#
# COMPACT_ATOMS: atom_id res chain seq x y z
N ALA A 1 13.62 -13.51 8.91
CA ALA A 1 14.01 -12.18 9.44
C ALA A 1 13.27 -11.07 8.67
N LEU A 2 13.21 -9.84 9.18
CA LEU A 2 12.66 -8.69 8.44
C LEU A 2 13.81 -7.76 8.00
N VAL A 3 13.81 -7.35 6.74
CA VAL A 3 14.75 -6.38 6.16
C VAL A 3 13.94 -5.23 5.56
N VAL A 4 14.37 -4.00 5.84
CA VAL A 4 13.79 -2.78 5.26
C VAL A 4 14.84 -2.11 4.39
N CYS A 5 14.58 -2.00 3.09
CA CYS A 5 15.46 -1.35 2.14
C CYS A 5 14.90 0.03 1.77
N ILE A 6 15.50 1.07 2.35
CA ILE A 6 15.07 2.46 2.13
C ILE A 6 15.57 3.01 0.79
N THR A 7 16.74 2.55 0.34
CA THR A 7 17.47 3.07 -0.82
C THR A 7 16.60 3.09 -2.08
N GLU A 8 16.57 4.25 -2.73
CA GLU A 8 15.96 4.46 -4.04
C GLU A 8 16.98 4.29 -5.17
N GLY A 9 16.53 3.87 -6.35
CA GLY A 9 17.36 3.84 -7.55
C GLY A 9 18.33 2.66 -7.62
N ILE A 10 18.03 1.56 -6.89
CA ILE A 10 18.80 0.32 -7.02
C ILE A 10 18.61 -0.22 -8.45
N PRO A 11 19.70 -0.62 -9.15
CA PRO A 11 19.58 -1.21 -10.46
C PRO A 11 18.64 -2.42 -10.46
N VAL A 12 17.72 -2.47 -11.44
CA VAL A 12 16.73 -3.56 -11.58
C VAL A 12 17.42 -4.93 -11.61
N ALA A 13 18.57 -5.04 -12.29
CA ALA A 13 19.34 -6.28 -12.38
C ALA A 13 19.83 -6.79 -11.01
N ASP A 14 20.11 -5.91 -10.06
CA ASP A 14 20.51 -6.31 -8.71
C ASP A 14 19.30 -6.72 -7.88
N MET A 15 18.16 -6.01 -8.03
CA MET A 15 16.92 -6.43 -7.38
C MET A 15 16.39 -7.77 -7.90
N VAL A 16 16.64 -8.15 -9.16
CA VAL A 16 16.36 -9.52 -9.65
C VAL A 16 17.16 -10.56 -8.87
N LYS A 17 18.46 -10.33 -8.65
CA LYS A 17 19.31 -11.26 -7.87
C LYS A 17 18.81 -11.36 -6.43
N VAL A 18 18.48 -10.22 -5.81
CA VAL A 18 17.91 -10.18 -4.45
C VAL A 18 16.61 -10.97 -4.39
N LYS A 19 15.68 -10.78 -5.35
CA LYS A 19 14.40 -11.49 -5.38
C LYS A 19 14.59 -13.01 -5.50
N ASN A 20 15.55 -13.47 -6.30
CA ASN A 20 15.88 -14.89 -6.41
C ASN A 20 16.39 -15.47 -5.08
N VAL A 21 17.22 -14.74 -4.34
CA VAL A 21 17.69 -15.18 -3.00
C VAL A 21 16.54 -15.22 -2.00
N LEU A 22 15.61 -14.27 -2.07
CA LEU A 22 14.45 -14.22 -1.16
C LEU A 22 13.51 -15.43 -1.33
N GLN A 23 13.35 -16.00 -2.53
CA GLN A 23 12.47 -17.15 -2.77
C GLN A 23 12.85 -18.39 -1.95
N GLY A 24 14.14 -18.58 -1.66
CA GLY A 24 14.66 -19.68 -0.83
C GLY A 24 14.84 -19.31 0.64
N SER A 25 14.40 -18.13 1.07
CA SER A 25 14.67 -17.59 2.40
C SER A 25 13.37 -17.38 3.20
N SER A 26 13.45 -17.47 4.52
CA SER A 26 12.40 -17.01 5.44
C SER A 26 12.46 -15.50 5.71
N THR A 27 13.22 -14.76 4.90
CA THR A 27 13.40 -13.32 5.04
C THR A 27 12.33 -12.57 4.27
N ARG A 28 11.66 -11.64 4.94
CA ARG A 28 10.76 -10.67 4.31
C ARG A 28 11.53 -9.38 4.05
N LEU A 29 11.44 -8.88 2.82
CA LEU A 29 11.99 -7.59 2.42
C LEU A 29 10.84 -6.59 2.22
N ILE A 30 10.96 -5.41 2.81
CA ILE A 30 10.14 -4.22 2.53
C ILE A 30 10.98 -3.24 1.71
N GLY A 31 10.43 -2.69 0.63
CA GLY A 31 11.18 -1.88 -0.35
C GLY A 31 11.74 -2.69 -1.52
N PRO A 32 12.68 -2.14 -2.30
CA PRO A 32 13.42 -0.88 -2.08
C PRO A 32 12.57 0.38 -2.30
N ASN A 33 13.19 1.56 -2.18
CA ASN A 33 12.54 2.86 -2.36
C ASN A 33 11.29 3.01 -1.49
N CYS A 34 11.46 2.81 -0.18
CA CYS A 34 10.34 2.78 0.74
C CYS A 34 10.61 3.58 2.02
N PRO A 35 9.58 4.09 2.69
CA PRO A 35 9.73 4.71 4.00
C PRO A 35 9.89 3.70 5.16
N GLY A 36 9.61 2.41 4.92
CA GLY A 36 9.73 1.33 5.87
C GLY A 36 8.40 0.87 6.49
N VAL A 37 8.44 0.51 7.77
CA VAL A 37 7.30 -0.01 8.54
C VAL A 37 7.21 0.68 9.90
N ILE A 38 5.99 0.96 10.35
CA ILE A 38 5.72 1.43 11.71
C ILE A 38 4.49 0.74 12.28
N THR A 39 4.63 0.17 13.47
CA THR A 39 3.53 -0.26 14.34
C THR A 39 3.41 0.80 15.44
N ALA A 40 2.28 1.48 15.49
CA ALA A 40 2.13 2.70 16.29
C ALA A 40 2.34 2.42 17.79
N ASP A 41 3.11 3.30 18.46
CA ASP A 41 3.55 3.18 19.86
C ASP A 41 4.36 1.91 20.22
N GLU A 42 4.82 1.13 19.23
CA GLU A 42 5.52 -0.14 19.47
C GLU A 42 6.88 -0.21 18.77
N CYS A 43 6.91 -0.13 17.44
CA CYS A 43 8.14 -0.31 16.68
C CYS A 43 8.15 0.53 15.40
N LYS A 44 9.31 1.09 15.08
CA LYS A 44 9.55 1.78 13.83
C LYS A 44 10.85 1.29 13.20
N VAL A 45 10.77 0.81 11.97
CA VAL A 45 11.94 0.46 11.15
C VAL A 45 11.85 1.23 9.83
N GLY A 46 12.67 2.28 9.72
CA GLY A 46 12.70 3.16 8.55
C GLY A 46 12.61 4.64 8.92
N ILE A 47 12.15 5.45 7.96
CA ILE A 47 12.21 6.91 8.01
C ILE A 47 10.85 7.58 8.21
N MET A 48 9.80 6.80 8.51
CA MET A 48 8.48 7.36 8.81
C MET A 48 8.51 8.31 10.03
N PRO A 49 7.81 9.45 9.99
CA PRO A 49 7.73 10.38 11.12
C PRO A 49 6.76 9.84 12.19
N GLY A 50 7.27 9.12 13.19
CA GLY A 50 6.42 8.35 14.12
C GLY A 50 5.33 9.14 14.87
N PHE A 51 5.52 10.45 15.12
CA PHE A 51 4.59 11.26 15.91
C PHE A 51 3.20 11.47 15.28
N ILE A 52 3.06 11.26 13.96
CA ILE A 52 1.77 11.35 13.25
C ILE A 52 0.97 10.05 13.32
N PHE A 53 1.61 8.93 13.66
CA PHE A 53 0.97 7.62 13.72
C PHE A 53 0.40 7.40 15.12
N LYS A 54 -0.89 7.69 15.29
CA LYS A 54 -1.63 7.43 16.53
C LYS A 54 -2.01 5.96 16.61
N LYS A 55 -1.85 5.32 17.77
CA LYS A 55 -2.23 3.92 17.96
C LYS A 55 -3.73 3.71 17.72
N GLY A 56 -4.05 2.65 16.98
CA GLY A 56 -5.42 2.20 16.72
C GLY A 56 -5.41 0.89 15.93
N ARG A 57 -6.39 0.70 15.05
CA ARG A 57 -6.70 -0.61 14.44
C ARG A 57 -6.80 -0.57 12.91
N ILE A 58 -6.28 0.47 12.28
CA ILE A 58 -6.27 0.62 10.82
C ILE A 58 -4.91 0.23 10.25
N GLY A 59 -4.88 -0.76 9.37
CA GLY A 59 -3.68 -1.13 8.61
C GLY A 59 -3.52 -0.23 7.38
N ILE A 60 -2.30 0.20 7.08
CA ILE A 60 -2.01 0.97 5.84
C ILE A 60 -0.98 0.23 5.01
N VAL A 61 -1.25 0.04 3.72
CA VAL A 61 -0.24 -0.33 2.71
C VAL A 61 -0.18 0.74 1.64
N SER A 62 1.04 1.19 1.31
CA SER A 62 1.24 2.14 0.22
C SER A 62 2.58 1.98 -0.49
N LYS A 63 2.60 2.29 -1.78
CA LYS A 63 3.86 2.52 -2.53
C LYS A 63 4.52 3.85 -2.16
N SER A 64 3.72 4.88 -1.87
CA SER A 64 4.18 6.25 -1.65
C SER A 64 4.34 6.57 -0.16
N GLY A 65 5.52 7.07 0.22
CA GLY A 65 5.75 7.53 1.60
C GLY A 65 4.87 8.70 2.00
N THR A 66 4.74 9.72 1.14
CA THR A 66 3.94 10.90 1.45
C THR A 66 2.46 10.59 1.58
N LEU A 67 1.91 9.73 0.72
CA LEU A 67 0.51 9.30 0.81
C LEU A 67 0.27 8.39 2.03
N THR A 68 1.29 7.64 2.48
CA THR A 68 1.20 6.91 3.74
C THR A 68 0.98 7.87 4.92
N TYR A 69 1.71 8.99 4.94
CA TYR A 69 1.63 9.99 6.01
C TYR A 69 0.29 10.73 5.98
N GLU A 70 -0.16 11.11 4.78
CA GLU A 70 -1.45 11.76 4.57
C GLU A 70 -2.61 10.86 5.04
N ALA A 71 -2.58 9.58 4.67
CA ALA A 71 -3.60 8.64 5.13
C ALA A 71 -3.58 8.43 6.64
N ALA A 72 -2.39 8.32 7.24
CA ALA A 72 -2.26 8.18 8.70
C ALA A 72 -2.82 9.41 9.44
N ASP A 73 -2.51 10.62 8.97
CA ASP A 73 -3.02 11.87 9.54
C ASP A 73 -4.54 11.99 9.39
N GLN A 74 -5.09 11.67 8.22
CA GLN A 74 -6.55 11.71 8.03
C GLN A 74 -7.30 10.67 8.88
N VAL A 75 -6.77 9.45 8.99
CA VAL A 75 -7.34 8.42 9.87
C VAL A 75 -7.32 8.91 11.32
N ALA A 76 -6.22 9.51 11.78
CA ALA A 76 -6.14 10.11 13.10
C ALA A 76 -7.17 11.25 13.31
N LYS A 77 -7.29 12.17 12.34
CA LYS A 77 -8.28 13.27 12.36
C LYS A 77 -9.73 12.78 12.35
N ALA A 78 -9.99 11.61 11.77
CA ALA A 78 -11.29 10.95 11.81
C ALA A 78 -11.60 10.25 13.15
N GLY A 79 -10.71 10.36 14.15
CA GLY A 79 -10.86 9.75 15.47
C GLY A 79 -10.48 8.26 15.51
N LEU A 80 -9.80 7.77 14.48
CA LEU A 80 -9.27 6.41 14.41
C LEU A 80 -7.75 6.43 14.65
N GLY A 81 -7.10 5.27 14.55
CA GLY A 81 -5.65 5.16 14.67
C GLY A 81 -5.10 3.97 13.91
N ILE A 82 -3.78 3.92 13.77
CA ILE A 82 -3.05 2.96 12.96
C ILE A 82 -2.63 1.77 13.81
N SER A 83 -2.87 0.55 13.31
CA SER A 83 -2.21 -0.65 13.85
C SER A 83 -0.78 -0.68 13.35
N THR A 84 -0.61 -0.94 12.05
CA THR A 84 0.67 -0.92 11.34
C THR A 84 0.54 -0.23 9.98
N ALA A 85 1.54 0.56 9.59
CA ALA A 85 1.68 1.10 8.24
C ALA A 85 2.93 0.51 7.56
N ILE A 86 2.76 0.06 6.32
CA ILE A 86 3.79 -0.58 5.49
C ILE A 86 3.93 0.23 4.21
N GLY A 87 5.06 0.92 4.07
CA GLY A 87 5.49 1.46 2.79
C GLY A 87 6.21 0.38 2.00
N ILE A 88 5.59 -0.20 0.97
CA ILE A 88 6.17 -1.32 0.20
C ILE A 88 7.22 -0.87 -0.82
N GLY A 89 7.16 0.42 -1.19
CA GLY A 89 8.08 1.08 -2.09
C GLY A 89 7.62 1.21 -3.54
N GLY A 90 8.23 2.15 -4.26
CA GLY A 90 7.82 2.57 -5.61
C GLY A 90 8.64 1.97 -6.77
N ASP A 91 9.65 1.16 -6.46
CA ASP A 91 10.52 0.59 -7.48
C ASP A 91 9.83 -0.55 -8.28
N PRO A 92 10.31 -0.89 -9.50
CA PRO A 92 9.66 -1.90 -10.34
C PRO A 92 9.72 -3.33 -9.78
N ILE A 93 10.77 -3.64 -9.00
CA ILE A 93 10.96 -4.94 -8.35
C ILE A 93 11.09 -4.72 -6.86
N ILE A 94 10.08 -5.12 -6.11
CA ILE A 94 10.02 -5.00 -4.65
C ILE A 94 9.98 -6.35 -3.94
N GLY A 95 10.33 -6.32 -2.66
CA GLY A 95 10.33 -7.46 -1.76
C GLY A 95 8.93 -7.95 -1.43
N THR A 96 8.13 -7.11 -0.77
CA THR A 96 6.75 -7.40 -0.35
C THR A 96 5.76 -6.65 -1.24
N THR A 97 4.81 -7.36 -1.83
CA THR A 97 3.79 -6.83 -2.73
C THR A 97 2.59 -6.24 -1.97
N THR A 98 1.74 -5.46 -2.65
CA THR A 98 0.48 -4.98 -2.09
C THR A 98 -0.40 -6.13 -1.59
N LYS A 99 -0.52 -7.22 -2.37
CA LYS A 99 -1.30 -8.41 -1.98
C LYS A 99 -0.79 -9.03 -0.69
N GLU A 100 0.52 -9.25 -0.57
CA GLU A 100 1.12 -9.85 0.63
C GLU A 100 0.96 -8.94 1.86
N ALA A 101 1.09 -7.62 1.71
CA ALA A 101 0.86 -6.68 2.80
C ALA A 101 -0.62 -6.66 3.22
N VAL A 102 -1.56 -6.65 2.27
CA VAL A 102 -2.99 -6.78 2.54
C VAL A 102 -3.31 -8.09 3.27
N GLU A 103 -2.70 -9.21 2.84
CA GLU A 103 -2.87 -10.51 3.48
C GLU A 103 -2.42 -10.50 4.96
N LEU A 104 -1.29 -9.85 5.25
CA LEU A 104 -0.84 -9.66 6.64
C LEU A 104 -1.92 -8.94 7.47
N PHE A 105 -2.49 -7.85 6.95
CA PHE A 105 -3.55 -7.12 7.64
C PHE A 105 -4.86 -7.89 7.75
N MET A 106 -5.23 -8.68 6.74
CA MET A 106 -6.42 -9.54 6.79
C MET A 106 -6.32 -10.56 7.92
N ASN A 107 -5.12 -11.11 8.14
CA ASN A 107 -4.86 -12.13 9.15
C ASN A 107 -4.48 -11.57 10.53
N ASP A 108 -4.24 -10.27 10.64
CA ASP A 108 -3.86 -9.62 11.89
C ASP A 108 -5.09 -9.32 12.77
N PRO A 109 -5.26 -9.94 13.96
CA PRO A 109 -6.38 -9.67 14.85
C PRO A 109 -6.36 -8.26 15.46
N GLU A 110 -5.27 -7.50 15.34
CA GLU A 110 -5.17 -6.10 15.80
C GLU A 110 -5.53 -5.07 14.73
N THR A 111 -5.82 -5.55 13.51
CA THR A 111 -6.26 -4.72 12.39
C THR A 111 -7.73 -4.99 12.07
N ASP A 112 -8.59 -3.97 12.13
CA ASP A 112 -10.02 -4.07 11.83
C ASP A 112 -10.36 -3.66 10.40
N ALA A 113 -9.55 -2.79 9.80
CA ALA A 113 -9.77 -2.26 8.45
C ALA A 113 -8.46 -1.89 7.76
N ILE A 114 -8.49 -1.76 6.43
CA ILE A 114 -7.28 -1.61 5.60
C ILE A 114 -7.41 -0.39 4.70
N VAL A 115 -6.39 0.46 4.69
CA VAL A 115 -6.18 1.48 3.66
C VAL A 115 -5.17 0.94 2.65
N MET A 116 -5.58 0.83 1.38
CA MET A 116 -4.74 0.36 0.28
C MET A 116 -4.51 1.49 -0.72
N ILE A 117 -3.27 1.98 -0.79
CA ILE A 117 -2.91 3.09 -1.66
C ILE A 117 -1.92 2.62 -2.73
N GLY A 118 -2.32 2.76 -3.99
CA GLY A 118 -1.49 2.47 -5.13
C GLY A 118 -1.21 3.67 -6.02
N GLU A 119 -0.65 3.38 -7.17
CA GLU A 119 -0.37 4.32 -8.24
C GLU A 119 -0.65 3.66 -9.59
N ILE A 120 -0.84 4.46 -10.62
CA ILE A 120 -0.85 4.01 -12.01
C ILE A 120 0.39 3.15 -12.36
N GLY A 121 0.22 2.17 -13.26
CA GLY A 121 1.29 1.29 -13.73
C GLY A 121 1.42 -0.03 -12.95
N GLY A 122 1.61 -1.14 -13.68
CA GLY A 122 1.63 -2.51 -13.15
C GLY A 122 0.30 -2.99 -12.55
N GLY A 123 0.22 -4.25 -12.12
CA GLY A 123 -1.04 -4.89 -11.70
C GLY A 123 -1.25 -5.10 -10.19
N MET A 124 -0.36 -4.62 -9.32
CA MET A 124 -0.34 -5.01 -7.90
C MET A 124 -1.64 -4.75 -7.14
N GLU A 125 -2.28 -3.62 -7.39
CA GLU A 125 -3.51 -3.23 -6.70
C GLU A 125 -4.72 -4.04 -7.22
N ALA A 126 -4.75 -4.33 -8.52
CA ALA A 126 -5.76 -5.22 -9.11
C ALA A 126 -5.61 -6.65 -8.60
N GLU A 127 -4.38 -7.17 -8.47
CA GLU A 127 -4.10 -8.47 -7.89
C GLU A 127 -4.56 -8.55 -6.42
N ALA A 128 -4.22 -7.53 -5.62
CA ALA A 128 -4.65 -7.44 -4.22
C ALA A 128 -6.18 -7.36 -4.09
N ALA A 129 -6.85 -6.59 -4.96
CA ALA A 129 -8.32 -6.49 -4.96
C ALA A 129 -9.01 -7.82 -5.26
N ASN A 130 -8.53 -8.53 -6.29
CA ASN A 130 -9.04 -9.86 -6.62
C ASN A 130 -8.80 -10.86 -5.48
N TYR A 131 -7.67 -10.76 -4.79
CA TYR A 131 -7.36 -11.59 -3.62
C TYR A 131 -8.30 -11.31 -2.43
N ILE A 132 -8.56 -10.03 -2.12
CA ILE A 132 -9.55 -9.63 -1.10
C ILE A 132 -10.91 -10.25 -1.40
N LYS A 133 -11.35 -10.18 -2.67
CA LYS A 133 -12.63 -10.75 -3.11
C LYS A 133 -12.66 -12.27 -3.00
N SER A 134 -11.63 -12.96 -3.49
CA SER A 134 -11.61 -14.42 -3.56
C SER A 134 -11.53 -15.10 -2.19
N THR A 135 -10.88 -14.44 -1.22
CA THR A 135 -10.80 -14.92 0.17
C THR A 135 -12.06 -14.63 0.98
N GLY A 136 -12.96 -13.78 0.47
CA GLY A 136 -14.19 -13.41 1.19
C GLY A 136 -13.92 -12.53 2.43
N ASN A 137 -12.82 -11.77 2.43
CA ASN A 137 -12.43 -10.88 3.52
C ASN A 137 -13.60 -10.00 4.00
N LYS A 138 -13.71 -9.85 5.32
CA LYS A 138 -14.77 -9.06 5.96
C LYS A 138 -14.31 -7.69 6.44
N LYS A 139 -13.00 -7.48 6.58
CA LYS A 139 -12.45 -6.19 7.01
C LYS A 139 -12.67 -5.15 5.90
N PRO A 140 -13.28 -3.99 6.20
CA PRO A 140 -13.48 -2.97 5.17
C PRO A 140 -12.14 -2.49 4.62
N VAL A 141 -12.12 -2.25 3.31
CA VAL A 141 -10.92 -1.76 2.61
C VAL A 141 -11.27 -0.45 1.91
N VAL A 142 -10.50 0.60 2.19
CA VAL A 142 -10.56 1.89 1.48
C VAL A 142 -9.37 1.97 0.53
N GLY A 143 -9.64 2.32 -0.71
CA GLY A 143 -8.66 2.30 -1.79
C GLY A 143 -8.45 3.67 -2.42
N PHE A 144 -7.21 4.00 -2.78
CA PHE A 144 -6.89 5.17 -3.60
C PHE A 144 -5.80 4.82 -4.62
N ILE A 145 -5.92 5.35 -5.85
CA ILE A 145 -4.89 5.22 -6.89
C ILE A 145 -4.41 6.61 -7.29
N ALA A 146 -3.11 6.85 -7.09
CA ALA A 146 -2.44 8.08 -7.54
C ALA A 146 -2.21 8.08 -9.06
N GLY A 147 -2.09 9.29 -9.63
CA GLY A 147 -1.78 9.46 -11.06
C GLY A 147 -2.99 9.40 -11.99
N GLN A 148 -4.20 9.68 -11.50
CA GLN A 148 -5.44 9.65 -12.31
C GLN A 148 -5.43 10.62 -13.49
N THR A 149 -4.74 11.76 -13.36
CA THR A 149 -4.62 12.79 -14.40
C THR A 149 -3.31 12.67 -15.20
N ALA A 150 -2.64 11.53 -15.13
CA ALA A 150 -1.41 11.27 -15.85
C ALA A 150 -1.65 11.32 -17.38
N PRO A 151 -0.87 12.10 -18.14
CA PRO A 151 -0.94 12.03 -19.60
C PRO A 151 -0.44 10.66 -20.11
N PRO A 152 -1.00 10.13 -21.20
CA PRO A 152 -0.55 8.88 -21.80
C PRO A 152 0.95 8.90 -22.13
N GLY A 153 1.64 7.77 -21.89
CA GLY A 153 3.05 7.59 -22.24
C GLY A 153 4.06 8.31 -21.34
N ARG A 154 3.64 8.96 -20.26
CA ARG A 154 4.55 9.63 -19.32
C ARG A 154 4.93 8.71 -18.15
N ARG A 155 6.23 8.61 -17.89
CA ARG A 155 6.76 7.98 -16.66
C ARG A 155 6.58 8.92 -15.47
N MET A 156 5.98 8.43 -14.39
CA MET A 156 5.85 9.18 -13.13
C MET A 156 7.09 9.02 -12.25
N GLY A 157 7.13 9.74 -11.12
CA GLY A 157 8.30 9.83 -10.24
C GLY A 157 8.79 8.48 -9.74
N HIS A 158 7.87 7.56 -9.39
CA HIS A 158 8.25 6.20 -9.03
C HIS A 158 8.62 5.38 -10.25
N ALA A 159 9.76 4.70 -10.17
CA ALA A 159 10.31 3.96 -11.29
C ALA A 159 9.38 2.84 -11.82
N GLY A 160 8.49 2.30 -10.98
CA GLY A 160 7.50 1.28 -11.35
C GLY A 160 6.20 1.80 -11.98
N ALA A 161 5.99 3.11 -12.08
CA ALA A 161 4.77 3.70 -12.64
C ALA A 161 4.82 3.76 -14.18
N ILE A 162 4.86 2.58 -14.81
CA ILE A 162 4.82 2.39 -16.26
C ILE A 162 3.50 1.68 -16.62
N VAL A 163 2.71 2.30 -17.50
CA VAL A 163 1.47 1.72 -18.03
C VAL A 163 1.84 0.82 -19.21
N GLY A 164 1.75 -0.50 -19.01
CA GLY A 164 2.06 -1.50 -20.03
C GLY A 164 0.83 -2.03 -20.78
N GLY A 165 -0.35 -1.97 -20.16
CA GLY A 165 -1.63 -2.38 -20.75
C GLY A 165 -2.82 -1.52 -20.32
N GLU A 166 -3.99 -1.78 -20.91
CA GLU A 166 -5.23 -1.03 -20.61
C GLU A 166 -5.65 -1.13 -19.14
N ASP A 167 -5.37 -2.27 -18.52
CA ASP A 167 -5.67 -2.56 -17.11
C ASP A 167 -4.72 -1.86 -16.12
N ASP A 168 -3.58 -1.34 -16.59
CA ASP A 168 -2.59 -0.66 -15.73
C ASP A 168 -2.94 0.81 -15.47
N THR A 169 -3.96 1.34 -16.16
CA THR A 169 -4.42 2.72 -15.97
C THR A 169 -5.06 2.91 -14.60
N ALA A 170 -4.95 4.13 -14.05
CA ALA A 170 -5.58 4.43 -12.76
C ALA A 170 -7.09 4.14 -12.76
N ALA A 171 -7.78 4.52 -13.84
CA ALA A 171 -9.21 4.28 -14.00
C ALA A 171 -9.57 2.79 -14.04
N ALA A 172 -8.79 1.97 -14.77
CA ALA A 172 -9.02 0.52 -14.81
C ALA A 172 -8.80 -0.12 -13.44
N LYS A 173 -7.73 0.23 -12.73
CA LYS A 173 -7.47 -0.24 -11.36
C LYS A 173 -8.59 0.12 -10.40
N MET A 174 -9.02 1.39 -10.40
CA MET A 174 -10.13 1.86 -9.57
C MET A 174 -11.41 1.09 -9.84
N LYS A 175 -11.73 0.82 -11.13
CA LYS A 175 -12.88 0.00 -11.52
C LYS A 175 -12.78 -1.44 -11.00
N ILE A 176 -11.61 -2.08 -11.13
CA ILE A 176 -11.37 -3.44 -10.62
C ILE A 176 -11.52 -3.47 -9.10
N MET A 177 -10.91 -2.52 -8.40
CA MET A 177 -10.98 -2.40 -6.95
C MET A 177 -12.44 -2.24 -6.48
N ALA A 178 -13.21 -1.35 -7.09
CA ALA A 178 -14.62 -1.14 -6.77
C ALA A 178 -15.46 -2.42 -7.03
N ALA A 179 -15.23 -3.12 -8.14
CA ALA A 179 -15.89 -4.39 -8.45
C ALA A 179 -15.51 -5.54 -7.48
N CYS A 180 -14.46 -5.36 -6.69
CA CYS A 180 -14.04 -6.25 -5.61
C CYS A 180 -14.57 -5.85 -4.22
N GLY A 181 -15.42 -4.81 -4.14
CA GLY A 181 -16.01 -4.34 -2.89
C GLY A 181 -15.14 -3.38 -2.09
N ILE A 182 -14.07 -2.85 -2.68
CA ILE A 182 -13.23 -1.83 -2.06
C ILE A 182 -13.92 -0.47 -2.17
N HIS A 183 -13.90 0.31 -1.08
CA HIS A 183 -14.36 1.70 -1.07
C HIS A 183 -13.29 2.59 -1.73
N VAL A 184 -13.38 2.74 -3.04
CA VAL A 184 -12.41 3.53 -3.82
C VAL A 184 -12.77 5.02 -3.73
N VAL A 185 -11.80 5.85 -3.31
CA VAL A 185 -11.96 7.30 -3.25
C VAL A 185 -11.29 7.98 -4.46
N ASP A 186 -11.88 9.08 -4.93
CA ASP A 186 -11.34 9.85 -6.05
C ASP A 186 -10.21 10.80 -5.61
N SER A 187 -10.31 11.33 -4.38
CA SER A 187 -9.33 12.22 -3.80
C SER A 187 -8.61 11.55 -2.61
N PRO A 188 -7.29 11.72 -2.47
CA PRO A 188 -6.60 11.26 -1.26
C PRO A 188 -7.14 11.93 0.00
N ALA A 189 -7.76 13.13 -0.11
CA ALA A 189 -8.37 13.87 0.99
C ALA A 189 -9.59 13.18 1.63
N ASP A 190 -10.16 12.19 0.94
CA ASP A 190 -11.38 11.51 1.37
C ASP A 190 -11.11 10.16 2.08
N ILE A 191 -9.84 9.75 2.20
CA ILE A 191 -9.45 8.46 2.77
C ILE A 191 -9.95 8.31 4.21
N GLY A 192 -9.63 9.26 5.09
CA GLY A 192 -9.97 9.15 6.51
C GLY A 192 -11.47 9.17 6.77
N LYS A 193 -12.20 10.07 6.10
CA LYS A 193 -13.66 10.15 6.17
C LYS A 193 -14.32 8.85 5.71
N THR A 194 -13.92 8.35 4.53
CA THR A 194 -14.47 7.11 3.96
C THR A 194 -14.17 5.91 4.86
N MET A 195 -12.99 5.86 5.48
CA MET A 195 -12.65 4.80 6.44
C MET A 195 -13.56 4.82 7.67
N ALA A 196 -13.79 5.99 8.26
CA ALA A 196 -14.71 6.14 9.39
C ALA A 196 -16.15 5.74 9.06
N GLU A 197 -16.60 6.00 7.82
CA GLU A 197 -17.92 5.55 7.35
C GLU A 197 -17.98 4.03 7.13
N ALA A 198 -16.92 3.44 6.57
CA ALA A 198 -16.86 2.02 6.24
C ALA A 198 -16.88 1.12 7.49
N ILE A 199 -16.23 1.54 8.58
CA ILE A 199 -16.17 0.77 9.84
C ILE A 199 -17.47 0.79 10.64
N ARG A 200 -18.36 1.76 10.39
CA ARG A 200 -19.64 1.89 11.12
C ARG A 200 -20.74 0.98 10.58
N LYS A 201 -20.54 0.36 9.41
CA LYS A 201 -21.52 -0.51 8.74
C LYS A 201 -21.36 -1.95 9.19
#